data_AF-A0A5C3NRH2-F1
#
_entry.id   AF-A0A5C3NRH2-F1
#
_cell.length_a   1.000
_cell.length_b   1.000
_cell.length_c   1.000
_cell.angle_alpha   90.00
_cell.angle_beta   90.00
_cell.angle_gamma   90.00
#
_symmetry.space_group_name_H-M   'P 1'
#
loop_
_entity.id
_entity.type
_entity.pdbx_description
1 polymer ?
#
loop_
_entity_poly.entity_id
_entity_poly.type
_entity_poly.pdbx_seq_one_letter_code
_entity_poly.pdbx_strand_id
1 'polypeptide(L)'
;MRQCSQIRLNESSSTSQTVPAEPRGNERRSKQGHVLSSHRPSMGQRHQVFLIARVRPHGAPPDHPGNRRCIAAFHHQWCRGCSPLIAMRRLVTLIKQPDNAAIVRAEVRDIEGKYGSHGAVEPRIPDIPCPFTAALLAMACTADLEDSSDIDASGTTLVNDLLDAPMGCWQGDNDDGLSILDVTDPGDPVYCFLTGDETPGTPQQRHAPLDARGYLSAYYRLEEPTQGKAKHGNTTHGKRSSTSPCL
;
A
#
# COMPACT_ATOMS: atom_id res chain seq x y z
N MET A 1 -12.75 -3.37 -9.58
CA MET A 1 -12.41 -3.78 -8.20
C MET A 1 -12.42 -5.30 -7.94
N ARG A 2 -12.78 -6.20 -8.88
CA ARG A 2 -12.72 -7.67 -8.70
C ARG A 2 -11.30 -8.31 -8.75
N GLN A 3 -10.21 -7.53 -8.58
CA GLN A 3 -8.87 -7.99 -8.98
C GLN A 3 -7.79 -8.00 -7.88
N CYS A 4 -8.00 -7.42 -6.69
CA CYS A 4 -7.14 -7.76 -5.54
C CYS A 4 -7.29 -9.23 -5.11
N SER A 5 -8.43 -9.86 -5.43
CA SER A 5 -8.64 -11.29 -5.25
C SER A 5 -7.79 -12.17 -6.18
N GLN A 6 -7.27 -11.66 -7.32
CA GLN A 6 -6.37 -12.46 -8.18
C GLN A 6 -4.96 -12.61 -7.58
N ILE A 7 -4.56 -11.74 -6.64
CA ILE A 7 -3.33 -11.94 -5.86
C ILE A 7 -3.48 -13.15 -4.92
N ARG A 8 -4.71 -13.45 -4.44
CA ARG A 8 -4.99 -14.62 -3.58
C ARG A 8 -5.09 -15.97 -4.33
N LEU A 9 -5.32 -16.00 -5.64
CA LEU A 9 -5.73 -17.26 -6.30
C LEU A 9 -4.58 -18.16 -6.79
N ASN A 10 -3.33 -17.75 -6.68
CA ASN A 10 -2.18 -18.56 -7.11
C ASN A 10 -1.39 -19.21 -5.96
N GLU A 11 -1.83 -19.10 -4.70
CA GLU A 11 -1.11 -19.64 -3.53
C GLU A 11 -1.50 -21.08 -3.12
N SER A 12 -2.38 -21.76 -3.85
CA SER A 12 -2.81 -23.12 -3.47
C SER A 12 -2.30 -24.19 -4.42
N SER A 13 -1.17 -24.82 -4.07
CA SER A 13 -0.94 -26.28 -4.15
C SER A 13 0.48 -26.66 -3.71
N SER A 14 0.69 -26.90 -2.42
CA SER A 14 1.68 -27.89 -1.96
C SER A 14 1.08 -28.72 -0.84
N THR A 15 0.63 -29.90 -1.22
CA THR A 15 0.12 -30.95 -0.34
C THR A 15 1.31 -31.69 0.25
N SER A 16 1.45 -31.79 1.57
CA SER A 16 2.26 -32.84 2.21
C SER A 16 1.81 -33.16 3.64
N GLN A 17 1.15 -34.31 3.71
CA GLN A 17 1.32 -35.43 4.64
C GLN A 17 1.18 -35.24 6.17
N THR A 18 0.09 -35.86 6.64
CA THR A 18 -0.28 -36.30 7.98
C THR A 18 0.54 -37.51 8.47
N VAL A 19 0.98 -37.52 9.73
CA VAL A 19 1.34 -38.71 10.54
C VAL A 19 1.00 -38.44 12.04
N PRO A 20 0.59 -39.43 12.86
CA PRO A 20 -0.39 -39.25 13.93
C PRO A 20 0.16 -39.13 15.37
N ALA A 21 -0.80 -38.89 16.28
CA ALA A 21 -0.73 -38.61 17.71
C ALA A 21 -0.33 -39.78 18.63
N GLU A 22 0.05 -39.47 19.88
CA GLU A 22 -0.53 -40.01 21.14
C GLU A 22 0.20 -39.45 22.42
N PRO A 23 -0.37 -39.59 23.64
CA PRO A 23 -0.54 -38.48 24.60
C PRO A 23 0.15 -38.67 25.97
N ARG A 24 0.02 -37.66 26.87
CA ARG A 24 -0.41 -37.76 28.30
C ARG A 24 -0.03 -36.52 29.12
N GLY A 25 -0.90 -36.13 30.06
CA GLY A 25 -0.49 -35.46 31.31
C GLY A 25 -1.37 -34.30 31.81
N ASN A 26 -2.24 -34.60 32.79
CA ASN A 26 -3.04 -33.67 33.62
C ASN A 26 -2.22 -32.57 34.31
N GLU A 27 -2.80 -31.40 34.60
CA GLU A 27 -3.25 -31.00 35.96
C GLU A 27 -3.85 -29.58 36.05
N ARG A 28 -4.55 -29.36 37.18
CA ARG A 28 -5.55 -28.34 37.50
C ARG A 28 -4.98 -27.03 38.07
N ARG A 29 -5.74 -25.92 37.91
CA ARG A 29 -6.07 -24.80 38.87
C ARG A 29 -6.06 -23.44 38.14
N SER A 30 -7.21 -22.77 38.02
CA SER A 30 -7.76 -21.76 38.97
C SER A 30 -6.94 -20.46 39.06
N LYS A 31 -7.41 -19.37 38.44
CA LYS A 31 -7.96 -18.16 39.11
C LYS A 31 -8.06 -16.96 38.15
N GLN A 32 -9.19 -16.27 38.31
CA GLN A 32 -9.51 -14.85 38.08
C GLN A 32 -8.40 -13.90 37.62
N GLY A 33 -8.74 -13.13 36.58
CA GLY A 33 -8.86 -11.66 36.70
C GLY A 33 -7.58 -10.85 36.65
N HIS A 34 -7.17 -10.46 35.45
CA HIS A 34 -6.79 -9.07 35.11
C HIS A 34 -6.58 -9.02 33.59
N VAL A 35 -7.53 -8.44 32.85
CA VAL A 35 -7.28 -8.03 31.46
C VAL A 35 -6.43 -6.76 31.55
N LEU A 36 -5.13 -6.96 31.78
CA LEU A 36 -4.14 -5.95 31.44
C LEU A 36 -4.15 -5.89 29.92
N SER A 37 -4.66 -4.78 29.39
CA SER A 37 -4.42 -4.36 28.02
C SER A 37 -2.91 -4.40 27.81
N SER A 38 -2.42 -5.49 27.22
CA SER A 38 -1.03 -5.57 26.81
C SER A 38 -0.90 -4.67 25.60
N HIS A 39 -0.66 -3.38 25.84
CA HIS A 39 0.10 -2.57 24.90
C HIS A 39 1.49 -3.23 24.82
N ARG A 40 1.60 -4.26 23.97
CA ARG A 40 2.89 -4.59 23.40
C ARG A 40 3.33 -3.31 22.70
N PRO A 41 4.51 -2.76 23.00
CA PRO A 41 5.06 -1.72 22.15
C PRO A 41 5.18 -2.32 20.75
N SER A 42 4.31 -1.88 19.83
CA SER A 42 4.36 -2.24 18.41
C SER A 42 5.73 -1.78 17.93
N MET A 43 6.64 -2.73 17.71
CA MET A 43 8.01 -2.44 17.32
C MET A 43 8.05 -2.19 15.82
N GLY A 44 7.80 -0.93 15.46
CA GLY A 44 7.95 -0.38 14.13
C GLY A 44 6.72 -0.65 13.28
N GLN A 45 5.86 0.36 13.15
CA GLN A 45 4.70 0.32 12.27
C GLN A 45 5.16 0.54 10.84
N ARG A 46 5.10 -0.52 10.05
CA ARG A 46 5.67 -0.62 8.72
C ARG A 46 4.53 -0.62 7.73
N HIS A 47 4.66 0.24 6.73
CA HIS A 47 3.70 0.35 5.64
C HIS A 47 4.45 0.26 4.32
N GLN A 48 3.91 -0.53 3.40
CA GLN A 48 4.51 -0.70 2.08
C GLN A 48 3.67 -0.01 1.00
N VAL A 49 4.35 0.62 0.06
CA VAL A 49 3.75 1.29 -1.08
C VAL A 49 4.20 0.58 -2.36
N PHE A 50 3.23 0.13 -3.15
CA PHE A 50 3.45 -0.61 -4.40
C PHE A 50 2.95 0.22 -5.59
N LEU A 51 3.82 0.41 -6.59
CA LEU A 51 3.43 0.92 -7.90
C LEU A 51 3.30 -0.26 -8.83
N ILE A 52 2.14 -0.36 -9.48
CA ILE A 52 1.86 -1.43 -10.44
C ILE A 52 1.51 -0.85 -11.80
N ALA A 53 1.84 -1.58 -12.85
CA ALA A 53 1.41 -1.28 -14.21
C ALA A 53 0.96 -2.57 -14.91
N ARG A 54 0.06 -2.45 -15.88
CA ARG A 54 -0.32 -3.53 -16.78
C ARG A 54 0.74 -3.69 -17.85
N VAL A 55 1.42 -4.83 -17.84
CA VAL A 55 2.52 -5.15 -18.74
C VAL A 55 2.27 -6.51 -19.38
N ARG A 56 2.47 -6.65 -20.68
CA ARG A 56 2.42 -7.95 -21.36
C ARG A 56 3.62 -8.82 -20.94
N PRO A 57 3.40 -10.09 -20.55
CA PRO A 57 4.51 -10.97 -20.22
C PRO A 57 5.26 -11.44 -21.48
N HIS A 58 6.49 -11.89 -21.29
CA HIS A 58 7.34 -12.46 -22.32
C HIS A 58 6.68 -13.66 -22.99
N GLY A 59 6.81 -13.73 -24.32
CA GLY A 59 6.20 -14.79 -25.13
C GLY A 59 4.67 -14.72 -25.28
N ALA A 60 3.99 -13.79 -24.61
CA ALA A 60 2.54 -13.65 -24.78
C ALA A 60 2.19 -13.01 -26.13
N PRO A 61 1.05 -13.41 -26.74
CA PRO A 61 0.55 -12.86 -27.99
C PRO A 61 0.44 -11.32 -27.97
N PRO A 62 0.58 -10.63 -29.12
CA PRO A 62 0.49 -9.16 -29.19
C PRO A 62 -0.83 -8.57 -28.67
N ASP A 63 -1.92 -9.33 -28.73
CA ASP A 63 -3.26 -8.97 -28.25
C ASP A 63 -3.50 -9.32 -26.77
N HIS A 64 -2.51 -9.90 -26.08
CA HIS A 64 -2.63 -10.20 -24.67
C HIS A 64 -2.89 -8.92 -23.87
N PRO A 65 -3.91 -8.88 -23.01
CA PRO A 65 -4.35 -7.65 -22.33
C PRO A 65 -3.40 -7.15 -21.23
N GLY A 66 -2.16 -7.63 -21.18
CA GLY A 66 -1.22 -7.45 -20.07
C GLY A 66 -1.68 -8.02 -18.72
N ASN A 67 -0.74 -8.16 -17.80
CA ASN A 67 -0.98 -8.48 -16.39
C ASN A 67 -0.49 -7.33 -15.52
N ARG A 68 -1.13 -7.11 -14.37
CA ARG A 68 -0.59 -6.15 -13.41
C ARG A 68 0.71 -6.69 -12.80
N ARG A 69 1.72 -5.85 -12.79
CA ARG A 69 3.07 -6.14 -12.28
C ARG A 69 3.50 -5.01 -11.38
N CYS A 70 4.14 -5.36 -10.26
CA CYS A 70 4.89 -4.38 -9.49
C CYS A 70 6.05 -3.88 -10.34
N ILE A 71 6.23 -2.56 -10.38
CA ILE A 71 7.31 -1.89 -11.10
C ILE A 71 8.18 -1.02 -10.19
N ALA A 72 7.72 -0.76 -8.98
CA ALA A 72 8.47 -0.19 -7.88
C ALA A 72 7.73 -0.49 -6.58
N ALA A 73 8.48 -0.75 -5.51
CA ALA A 73 7.93 -0.90 -4.18
C ALA A 73 8.82 -0.17 -3.17
N PHE A 74 8.21 0.36 -2.11
CA PHE A 74 8.88 1.13 -1.08
C PHE A 74 8.32 0.78 0.29
N HIS A 75 9.19 0.66 1.27
CA HIS A 75 8.88 0.38 2.65
C HIS A 75 9.15 1.65 3.47
N HIS A 76 8.13 2.18 4.15
CA HIS A 76 8.31 3.34 5.02
C HIS A 76 8.12 2.95 6.48
N GLN A 77 9.15 3.18 7.28
CA GLN A 77 9.08 3.01 8.72
C GLN A 77 8.26 4.15 9.35
N TRP A 78 7.28 3.82 10.18
CA TRP A 78 6.48 4.77 10.96
C TRP A 78 5.44 5.53 10.12
N CYS A 79 5.05 4.96 8.98
CA CYS A 79 4.00 5.49 8.12
C CYS A 79 2.66 4.86 8.50
N ARG A 80 1.84 5.57 9.28
CA ARG A 80 0.54 5.05 9.76
C ARG A 80 -0.55 6.12 9.67
N GLY A 81 -1.81 5.72 9.79
CA GLY A 81 -2.92 6.65 9.93
C GLY A 81 -3.07 7.56 8.69
N CYS A 82 -2.78 8.86 8.81
CA CYS A 82 -2.86 9.78 7.67
C CYS A 82 -1.61 9.80 6.77
N SER A 83 -0.44 9.36 7.25
CA SER A 83 0.82 9.44 6.50
C SER A 83 0.77 8.70 5.15
N PRO A 84 0.21 7.47 5.03
CA PRO A 84 0.09 6.80 3.74
C PRO A 84 -0.75 7.60 2.72
N LEU A 85 -1.76 8.34 3.17
CA LEU A 85 -2.61 9.15 2.30
C LEU A 85 -1.88 10.41 1.83
N ILE A 86 -1.11 11.04 2.72
CA ILE A 86 -0.30 12.21 2.39
C ILE A 86 0.74 11.83 1.34
N ALA A 87 1.47 10.73 1.57
CA ALA A 87 2.43 10.19 0.61
C ALA A 87 1.74 9.83 -0.73
N MET A 88 0.59 9.14 -0.69
CA MET A 88 -0.17 8.79 -1.90
C MET A 88 -0.63 10.03 -2.68
N ARG A 89 -1.10 11.08 -1.99
CA ARG A 89 -1.50 12.35 -2.62
C ARG A 89 -0.32 13.03 -3.33
N ARG A 90 0.84 13.08 -2.67
CA ARG A 90 2.08 13.62 -3.27
C ARG A 90 2.49 12.80 -4.49
N LEU A 91 2.47 11.47 -4.37
CA LEU A 91 2.82 10.57 -5.45
C LEU A 91 1.89 10.74 -6.67
N VAL A 92 0.58 10.77 -6.48
CA VAL A 92 -0.39 11.05 -7.55
C VAL A 92 -0.10 12.41 -8.21
N THR A 93 0.24 13.42 -7.41
CA THR A 93 0.58 14.75 -7.93
C THR A 93 1.86 14.72 -8.79
N LEU A 94 2.89 14.02 -8.33
CA LEU A 94 4.16 13.86 -9.06
C LEU A 94 3.97 13.08 -10.35
N ILE A 95 3.25 11.95 -10.32
CA ILE A 95 3.04 11.10 -11.50
C ILE A 95 2.22 11.81 -12.57
N LYS A 96 1.21 12.60 -12.16
CA LYS A 96 0.34 13.32 -13.11
C LYS A 96 1.01 14.53 -13.77
N GLN A 97 2.20 14.96 -13.33
CA GLN A 97 2.93 16.01 -14.06
C GLN A 97 3.23 15.53 -15.48
N PRO A 98 2.95 16.31 -16.54
CA PRO A 98 3.04 15.82 -17.93
C PRO A 98 4.38 15.20 -18.29
N ASP A 99 5.48 15.82 -17.85
CA ASP A 99 6.85 15.35 -18.13
C ASP A 99 7.15 14.05 -17.38
N ASN A 100 6.79 13.96 -16.10
CA ASN A 100 6.93 12.74 -15.31
C ASN A 100 6.07 11.61 -15.91
N ALA A 101 4.83 11.90 -16.27
CA ALA A 101 3.93 10.93 -16.90
C ALA A 101 4.50 10.41 -18.23
N ALA A 102 5.16 11.26 -19.03
CA ALA A 102 5.80 10.84 -20.26
C ALA A 102 6.94 9.85 -20.01
N ILE A 103 7.77 10.10 -19.00
CA ILE A 103 8.87 9.20 -18.62
C ILE A 103 8.32 7.88 -18.04
N VAL A 104 7.32 7.94 -17.15
CA VAL A 104 6.67 6.73 -16.59
C VAL A 104 6.09 5.86 -17.71
N ARG A 105 5.38 6.45 -18.70
CA ARG A 105 4.90 5.68 -19.87
C ARG A 105 6.04 5.05 -20.65
N ALA A 106 7.16 5.76 -20.81
CA ALA A 106 8.32 5.24 -21.51
C ALA A 106 8.94 4.05 -20.77
N GLU A 107 9.08 4.11 -19.45
CA GLU A 107 9.58 2.99 -18.62
C GLU A 107 8.65 1.79 -18.66
N VAL A 108 7.33 1.99 -18.51
CA VAL A 108 6.33 0.91 -18.60
C VAL A 108 6.37 0.24 -19.97
N ARG A 109 6.46 1.03 -21.05
CA ARG A 109 6.59 0.50 -22.41
C ARG A 109 7.92 -0.24 -22.61
N ASP A 110 8.99 0.22 -21.97
CA ASP A 110 10.29 -0.43 -22.07
C ASP A 110 10.24 -1.86 -21.52
N ILE A 111 9.49 -2.12 -20.46
CA ILE A 111 9.40 -3.47 -19.88
C ILE A 111 8.34 -4.38 -20.55
N GLU A 112 7.57 -3.84 -21.50
CA GLU A 112 6.49 -4.53 -22.20
C GLU A 112 6.97 -5.76 -22.99
N GLY A 113 6.52 -6.96 -22.61
CA GLY A 113 6.87 -8.21 -23.27
C GLY A 113 8.30 -8.69 -23.03
N LYS A 114 9.08 -8.02 -22.17
CA LYS A 114 10.47 -8.40 -21.89
C LYS A 114 10.59 -9.52 -20.86
N TYR A 115 9.73 -9.52 -19.84
CA TYR A 115 9.90 -10.37 -18.66
C TYR A 115 8.77 -11.37 -18.48
N GLY A 116 9.08 -12.48 -17.82
CA GLY A 116 8.17 -13.59 -17.54
C GLY A 116 6.93 -13.17 -16.74
N SER A 117 6.04 -14.13 -16.51
CA SER A 117 4.79 -13.83 -15.84
C SER A 117 5.01 -13.43 -14.38
N HIS A 118 5.60 -14.22 -13.49
CA HIS A 118 5.80 -13.76 -12.10
C HIS A 118 6.93 -14.54 -11.42
N GLY A 119 7.49 -13.96 -10.34
CA GLY A 119 8.51 -14.60 -9.53
C GLY A 119 9.73 -15.03 -10.35
N ALA A 120 10.09 -16.31 -10.24
CA ALA A 120 11.25 -16.89 -10.90
C ALA A 120 11.02 -17.34 -12.36
N VAL A 121 9.92 -16.92 -13.00
CA VAL A 121 9.67 -17.26 -14.41
C VAL A 121 10.56 -16.41 -15.32
N GLU A 122 11.40 -17.07 -16.11
CA GLU A 122 12.33 -16.41 -17.03
C GLU A 122 11.63 -15.77 -18.26
N PRO A 123 12.12 -14.63 -18.78
CA PRO A 123 13.19 -13.79 -18.22
C PRO A 123 12.77 -13.09 -16.93
N ARG A 124 13.56 -13.20 -15.86
CA ARG A 124 13.22 -12.56 -14.58
C ARG A 124 13.20 -11.03 -14.71
N ILE A 125 12.19 -10.39 -14.12
CA ILE A 125 12.12 -8.93 -14.01
C ILE A 125 13.21 -8.41 -13.05
N PRO A 126 13.91 -7.30 -13.38
CA PRO A 126 14.85 -6.68 -12.46
C PRO A 126 14.19 -6.29 -11.13
N ASP A 127 14.98 -6.17 -10.08
CA ASP A 127 14.48 -5.76 -8.76
C ASP A 127 13.91 -4.33 -8.80
N ILE A 128 14.43 -3.47 -9.68
CA ILE A 128 13.92 -2.12 -9.96
C ILE A 128 13.74 -1.95 -11.47
N PRO A 129 12.60 -2.33 -12.05
CA PRO A 129 12.38 -2.29 -13.50
C PRO A 129 12.11 -0.89 -14.05
N CYS A 130 11.64 0.04 -13.22
CA CYS A 130 11.33 1.43 -13.59
C CYS A 130 12.00 2.42 -12.63
N PRO A 131 13.32 2.68 -12.76
CA PRO A 131 14.09 3.45 -11.79
C PRO A 131 13.63 4.90 -11.60
N PHE A 132 13.18 5.59 -12.65
CA PHE A 132 12.64 6.94 -12.49
C PHE A 132 11.32 6.93 -11.72
N THR A 133 10.44 5.99 -12.04
CA THR A 133 9.18 5.76 -11.31
C THR A 133 9.43 5.42 -9.84
N ALA A 134 10.45 4.61 -9.54
CA ALA A 134 10.87 4.30 -8.18
C ALA A 134 11.39 5.54 -7.43
N ALA A 135 12.12 6.44 -8.11
CA ALA A 135 12.56 7.70 -7.52
C ALA A 135 11.39 8.62 -7.17
N LEU A 136 10.35 8.71 -8.02
CA LEU A 136 9.13 9.47 -7.71
C LEU A 136 8.43 8.94 -6.46
N LEU A 137 8.34 7.61 -6.35
CA LEU A 137 7.77 6.94 -5.18
C LEU A 137 8.55 7.31 -3.91
N ALA A 138 9.86 7.15 -3.92
CA ALA A 138 10.67 7.45 -2.76
C ALA A 138 10.55 8.93 -2.35
N MET A 139 10.61 9.87 -3.30
CA MET A 139 10.42 11.30 -3.01
C MET A 139 9.06 11.59 -2.38
N ALA A 140 7.99 10.94 -2.85
CA ALA A 140 6.66 11.13 -2.29
C ALA A 140 6.54 10.62 -0.85
N CYS A 141 7.28 9.55 -0.54
CA CYS A 141 7.29 8.90 0.76
C CYS A 141 8.19 9.61 1.77
N THR A 142 9.34 10.16 1.37
CA THR A 142 10.35 10.67 2.31
C THR A 142 10.35 12.19 2.50
N ALA A 143 9.73 12.95 1.59
CA ALA A 143 9.70 14.41 1.73
C ALA A 143 8.75 14.82 2.86
N ASP A 144 9.26 15.38 3.96
CA ASP A 144 8.41 16.12 4.88
C ASP A 144 8.28 17.58 4.41
N LEU A 145 7.05 17.99 4.17
CA LEU A 145 6.71 19.34 3.69
C LEU A 145 5.67 20.01 4.60
N GLU A 146 5.28 19.36 5.70
CA GLU A 146 4.24 19.87 6.58
C GLU A 146 4.82 20.85 7.61
N ASP A 147 6.07 20.65 8.02
CA ASP A 147 6.79 21.59 8.86
C ASP A 147 7.71 22.48 8.00
N SER A 148 7.27 23.73 7.76
CA SER A 148 8.10 24.71 7.03
C SER A 148 9.37 25.11 7.77
N SER A 149 9.48 24.78 9.06
CA SER A 149 10.65 25.11 9.88
C SER A 149 11.73 24.02 9.88
N ASP A 150 11.37 22.77 9.59
CA ASP A 150 12.30 21.63 9.43
C ASP A 150 11.89 20.82 8.19
N ILE A 151 12.37 21.24 7.01
CA ILE A 151 12.28 20.43 5.78
C ILE A 151 13.33 19.32 5.90
N ASP A 152 12.94 18.23 6.57
CA ASP A 152 13.78 17.06 6.71
C ASP A 152 13.29 15.92 5.81
N ALA A 153 14.25 15.15 5.30
CA ALA A 153 13.95 13.82 4.76
C ALA A 153 13.79 12.88 5.94
N SER A 154 12.61 12.27 6.10
CA SER A 154 12.37 11.25 7.13
C SER A 154 13.52 10.24 7.04
N GLY A 155 14.36 10.12 8.08
CA GLY A 155 15.75 9.60 8.11
C GLY A 155 16.04 8.22 7.51
N THR A 156 15.59 8.01 6.29
CA THR A 156 15.56 6.80 5.49
C THR A 156 16.17 7.13 4.15
N THR A 157 16.97 6.22 3.62
CA THR A 157 17.64 6.42 2.34
C THR A 157 16.88 5.66 1.25
N LEU A 158 16.85 6.23 0.05
CA LEU A 158 16.29 5.61 -1.15
C LEU A 158 16.68 4.12 -1.29
N VAL A 159 17.94 3.80 -1.00
CA VAL A 159 18.49 2.45 -1.22
C VAL A 159 18.01 1.43 -0.19
N ASN A 160 17.79 1.85 1.06
CA ASN A 160 17.45 0.92 2.15
C ASN A 160 15.96 0.58 2.19
N ASP A 161 15.13 1.47 1.66
CA ASP A 161 13.67 1.37 1.75
C ASP A 161 13.01 0.94 0.44
N LEU A 162 13.75 0.93 -0.67
CA LEU A 162 13.28 0.31 -1.90
C LEU A 162 13.19 -1.21 -1.72
N LEU A 163 12.10 -1.75 -2.23
CA LEU A 163 11.76 -3.15 -2.19
C LEU A 163 11.83 -3.76 -3.60
N ASP A 164 12.23 -5.02 -3.69
CA ASP A 164 12.32 -5.76 -4.95
C ASP A 164 10.94 -5.85 -5.63
N ALA A 165 10.82 -5.39 -6.87
CA ALA A 165 9.60 -5.55 -7.66
C ALA A 165 9.06 -7.00 -7.76
N PRO A 166 9.88 -8.06 -7.86
CA PRO A 166 9.38 -9.44 -7.89
C PRO A 166 8.89 -9.96 -6.53
N MET A 167 9.12 -9.26 -5.41
CA MET A 167 8.69 -9.75 -4.10
C MET A 167 7.16 -9.78 -3.98
N GLY A 168 6.65 -10.72 -3.20
CA GLY A 168 5.24 -10.75 -2.82
C GLY A 168 4.89 -9.56 -1.92
N CYS A 169 3.69 -9.00 -2.10
CA CYS A 169 3.24 -7.80 -1.36
C CYS A 169 3.13 -7.95 0.17
N TRP A 170 3.22 -9.18 0.69
CA TRP A 170 3.25 -9.49 2.12
C TRP A 170 4.51 -10.27 2.53
N GLN A 171 5.51 -10.39 1.63
CA GLN A 171 6.77 -11.08 1.92
C GLN A 171 7.78 -10.20 2.65
N GLY A 172 7.52 -8.90 2.77
CA GLY A 172 8.28 -8.02 3.65
C GLY A 172 7.67 -7.97 5.04
N ASP A 173 8.38 -7.34 5.96
CA ASP A 173 7.88 -7.11 7.32
C ASP A 173 6.82 -6.00 7.32
N ASN A 174 5.62 -6.25 6.81
CA ASN A 174 4.50 -5.32 6.83
C ASN A 174 3.51 -5.67 7.92
N ASP A 175 3.24 -4.75 8.85
CA ASP A 175 2.30 -4.96 9.94
C ASP A 175 1.13 -3.95 9.95
N ASP A 176 1.29 -2.76 9.35
CA ASP A 176 0.23 -1.72 9.31
C ASP A 176 -0.67 -1.83 8.08
N GLY A 177 -0.12 -1.91 6.86
CA GLY A 177 -0.95 -1.85 5.66
C GLY A 177 -0.20 -1.68 4.35
N LEU A 178 -0.96 -1.65 3.25
CA LEU A 178 -0.45 -1.44 1.90
C LEU A 178 -1.10 -0.23 1.25
N SER A 179 -0.30 0.53 0.50
CA SER A 179 -0.77 1.51 -0.47
C SER A 179 -0.46 0.99 -1.87
N ILE A 180 -1.44 0.94 -2.76
CA ILE A 180 -1.23 0.45 -4.13
C ILE A 180 -1.64 1.54 -5.11
N LEU A 181 -0.75 1.89 -6.03
CA LEU A 181 -1.01 2.84 -7.12
C LEU A 181 -0.83 2.13 -8.48
N ASP A 182 -1.90 2.03 -9.24
CA ASP A 182 -1.90 1.55 -10.62
C ASP A 182 -1.59 2.72 -11.56
N VAL A 183 -0.43 2.67 -12.19
CA VAL A 183 0.10 3.69 -13.11
C VAL A 183 0.09 3.22 -14.56
N THR A 184 -0.74 2.22 -14.88
CA THR A 184 -0.98 1.78 -16.27
C THR A 184 -1.29 2.97 -17.18
N ASP A 185 -2.08 3.94 -16.70
CA ASP A 185 -2.22 5.26 -17.29
C ASP A 185 -1.80 6.32 -16.27
N PRO A 186 -0.59 6.90 -16.37
CA PRO A 186 -0.13 7.91 -15.41
C PRO A 186 -0.87 9.25 -15.51
N GLY A 187 -1.70 9.47 -16.56
CA GLY A 187 -2.60 10.63 -16.62
C GLY A 187 -3.82 10.48 -15.71
N ASP A 188 -4.25 9.24 -15.48
CA ASP A 188 -5.38 8.88 -14.62
C ASP A 188 -5.04 7.68 -13.72
N PRO A 189 -4.08 7.85 -12.79
CA PRO A 189 -3.66 6.75 -11.95
C PRO A 189 -4.73 6.43 -10.91
N VAL A 190 -4.89 5.14 -10.60
CA VAL A 190 -5.91 4.63 -9.67
C VAL A 190 -5.23 4.05 -8.45
N TYR A 191 -5.72 4.35 -7.25
CA TYR A 191 -5.13 3.82 -6.02
C TYR A 191 -6.15 3.16 -5.10
N CYS A 192 -5.64 2.33 -4.21
CA CYS A 192 -6.38 1.79 -3.08
C CYS A 192 -5.43 1.53 -1.91
N PHE A 193 -6.01 1.29 -0.74
CA PHE A 193 -5.28 0.91 0.46
C PHE A 193 -5.77 -0.44 0.97
N LEU A 194 -4.89 -1.18 1.63
CA LEU A 194 -5.24 -2.39 2.37
C LEU A 194 -4.76 -2.20 3.80
N THR A 195 -5.55 -2.65 4.77
CA THR A 195 -5.14 -2.71 6.18
C THR A 195 -4.45 -4.04 6.47
N GLY A 196 -3.45 -3.99 7.35
CA GLY A 196 -2.64 -5.10 7.81
C GLY A 196 -3.25 -5.83 9.01
N ASP A 197 -2.50 -6.78 9.55
CA ASP A 197 -2.96 -7.63 10.65
C ASP A 197 -3.08 -6.88 11.98
N GLU A 198 -2.33 -5.79 12.17
CA GLU A 198 -2.43 -4.95 13.38
C GLU A 198 -3.67 -4.04 13.39
N THR A 199 -4.31 -3.83 12.23
CA THR A 199 -5.50 -2.99 12.15
C THR A 199 -6.75 -3.73 12.65
N PRO A 200 -7.63 -3.10 13.45
CA PRO A 200 -8.87 -3.73 13.89
C PRO A 200 -9.76 -4.17 12.71
N GLY A 201 -10.26 -5.40 12.75
CA GLY A 201 -11.21 -5.93 11.75
C GLY A 201 -11.18 -7.44 11.60
N THR A 202 -12.11 -7.98 10.81
CA THR A 202 -12.08 -9.39 10.38
C THR A 202 -10.97 -9.61 9.34
N PRO A 203 -10.43 -10.83 9.19
CA PRO A 203 -9.47 -11.15 8.12
C PRO A 203 -9.97 -10.91 6.70
N GLN A 204 -11.29 -10.79 6.50
CA GLN A 204 -11.90 -10.44 5.22
C GLN A 204 -11.94 -8.92 4.99
N GLN A 205 -12.07 -8.14 6.08
CA GLN A 205 -11.97 -6.68 6.04
C GLN A 205 -10.52 -6.24 5.90
N ARG A 206 -9.61 -6.89 6.64
CA ARG A 206 -8.18 -6.84 6.40
C ARG A 206 -7.92 -7.39 5.00
N HIS A 207 -7.10 -6.73 4.21
CA HIS A 207 -6.86 -7.01 2.79
C HIS A 207 -8.00 -6.70 1.78
N ALA A 208 -9.17 -6.23 2.21
CA ALA A 208 -10.12 -5.68 1.24
C ALA A 208 -9.60 -4.31 0.74
N PRO A 209 -9.66 -4.03 -0.56
CA PRO A 209 -9.31 -2.70 -1.05
C PRO A 209 -10.22 -1.63 -0.46
N LEU A 210 -9.61 -0.60 0.12
CA LEU A 210 -10.26 0.57 0.68
C LEU A 210 -9.94 1.81 -0.16
N ASP A 211 -10.88 2.75 -0.20
CA ASP A 211 -10.56 4.12 -0.58
C ASP A 211 -9.89 4.87 0.58
N ALA A 212 -9.48 6.12 0.35
CA ALA A 212 -8.83 6.94 1.36
C ALA A 212 -9.66 7.09 2.65
N ARG A 213 -10.98 7.27 2.52
CA ARG A 213 -11.87 7.46 3.67
C ARG A 213 -12.02 6.15 4.46
N GLY A 214 -12.20 5.03 3.76
CA GLY A 214 -12.27 3.70 4.34
C GLY A 214 -11.00 3.35 5.11
N TYR A 215 -9.83 3.66 4.54
CA TYR A 215 -8.55 3.50 5.23
C TYR A 215 -8.50 4.33 6.52
N LEU A 216 -8.76 5.63 6.45
CA LEU A 216 -8.75 6.50 7.64
C LEU A 216 -9.76 6.06 8.70
N SER A 217 -10.92 5.54 8.30
CA SER A 217 -11.94 5.06 9.23
C SER A 217 -11.48 3.86 10.07
N ALA A 218 -10.44 3.15 9.63
CA ALA A 218 -9.83 2.07 10.40
C ALA A 218 -8.95 2.60 11.57
N TYR A 219 -8.47 3.84 11.48
CA TYR A 219 -7.60 4.47 12.48
C TYR A 219 -8.31 5.55 13.30
N TYR A 220 -9.31 6.20 12.71
CA TYR A 220 -9.96 7.38 13.28
C TYR A 220 -11.48 7.23 13.25
N ARG A 221 -12.14 7.80 14.26
CA ARG A 221 -13.59 7.99 14.24
C ARG A 221 -13.90 9.18 13.34
N LEU A 222 -14.25 8.90 12.08
CA LEU A 222 -14.68 9.92 11.13
C LEU A 222 -16.16 10.20 11.32
N GLU A 223 -16.54 11.47 11.36
CA GLU A 223 -17.95 11.85 11.31
C GLU A 223 -18.57 11.42 9.97
N GLU A 224 -19.81 10.92 10.00
CA GLU A 224 -20.52 10.64 8.77
C GLU A 224 -20.63 11.92 7.94
N PRO A 225 -20.51 11.84 6.60
CA PRO A 225 -20.68 13.01 5.78
C PRO A 225 -22.13 13.45 5.97
N THR A 226 -22.35 14.55 6.69
CA THR A 226 -23.67 15.15 6.83
C THR A 226 -24.19 15.34 5.42
N GLN A 227 -25.27 14.63 5.05
CA GLN A 227 -25.97 14.81 3.79
C GLN A 227 -26.56 16.21 3.78
N GLY A 228 -25.71 17.20 3.48
CA GLY A 228 -26.09 18.59 3.38
C GLY A 228 -27.02 18.70 2.18
N LYS A 229 -28.32 18.81 2.44
CA LYS A 229 -29.23 19.50 1.52
C LYS A 229 -28.55 20.83 1.21
N ALA A 230 -28.11 21.02 -0.03
CA ALA A 230 -27.50 22.26 -0.49
C ALA A 230 -28.48 23.41 -0.28
N LYS A 231 -28.42 24.04 0.89
CA LYS A 231 -29.12 25.30 1.15
C LYS A 231 -28.30 26.37 0.45
N HIS A 232 -28.78 26.77 -0.73
CA HIS A 232 -28.48 28.09 -1.28
C HIS A 232 -28.85 29.13 -0.23
N GLY A 233 -27.87 29.88 0.30
CA GLY A 233 -28.18 30.97 1.23
C GLY A 233 -27.00 31.56 1.99
N ASN A 234 -26.50 32.67 1.43
CA ASN A 234 -25.85 33.84 2.02
C ASN A 234 -24.74 33.71 3.09
N THR A 235 -23.60 34.25 2.68
CA THR A 235 -22.37 34.57 3.40
C THR A 235 -22.58 35.47 4.63
N THR A 236 -22.16 35.00 5.80
CA THR A 236 -21.72 35.87 6.90
C THR A 236 -20.42 35.32 7.49
N HIS A 237 -19.41 36.19 7.60
CA HIS A 237 -18.07 35.90 8.08
C HIS A 237 -18.06 35.64 9.61
N GLY A 238 -17.54 34.49 10.02
CA GLY A 238 -17.22 34.16 11.41
C GLY A 238 -15.85 33.47 11.51
N LYS A 239 -14.97 34.02 12.37
CA LYS A 239 -13.60 33.56 12.65
C LYS A 239 -13.57 32.08 13.08
N ARG A 240 -12.68 31.28 12.47
CA ARG A 240 -12.40 29.89 12.86
C ARG A 240 -11.15 29.79 13.74
N SER A 241 -11.31 29.05 14.84
CA SER A 241 -10.24 28.48 15.67
C SER A 241 -9.64 27.27 14.95
N SER A 242 -8.31 27.18 14.94
CA SER A 242 -7.53 26.17 14.23
C SER A 242 -7.15 25.00 15.13
N THR A 243 -7.91 23.92 15.05
CA THR A 243 -7.38 22.57 15.21
C THR A 243 -7.83 21.83 13.96
N SER A 244 -6.94 21.75 12.96
CA SER A 244 -7.22 21.07 11.70
C SER A 244 -7.17 19.57 11.93
N PRO A 245 -8.28 18.83 11.80
CA PRO A 245 -8.18 17.40 11.51
C PRO A 245 -7.57 17.25 10.10
N CYS A 246 -6.83 16.17 9.87
CA CYS A 246 -6.26 15.82 8.58
C CYS A 246 -7.35 15.61 7.51
N LEU A 247 -7.89 16.70 6.95
CA LEU A 247 -8.80 16.74 5.80
C LEU A 247 -8.55 18.00 4.97
#